data_AF-A0A060BZK7-F1
#
_entry.id   AF-A0A060BZK7-F1
#
_cell.length_a   1.000
_cell.length_b   1.000
_cell.length_c   1.000
_cell.angle_alpha   90.00
_cell.angle_beta   90.00
_cell.angle_gamma   90.00
#
_symmetry.space_group_name_H-M   'P 1'
#
loop_
_entity.id
_entity.type
_entity.pdbx_description
1 polymer ?
#
loop_
_entity_poly.entity_id
_entity_poly.type
_entity_poly.pdbx_seq_one_letter_code
_entity_poly.pdbx_strand_id
1 'polypeptide(L)'
;ELDYIKSLGAGYIWLNPIYESPMRDMGYDISDYEKVNPRFGTMADFDELLAEARKRDIGIIMDLVINHTSIDHPWFKSAIKDPHSPYRDYYILRKGKDGSYPNNWTQVIGGSAWGRCPEKMTPTSCTCFPKANPI
;
A
#
# COMPACT_ATOMS: atom_id res chain seq x y z
N GLU A 1 2.19 -16.89 22.25
CA GLU A 1 1.85 -15.45 22.35
C GLU A 1 0.38 -15.12 22.63
N LEU A 2 -0.63 -15.68 21.94
CA LEU A 2 -2.04 -15.32 22.19
C LEU A 2 -2.50 -15.54 23.64
N ASP A 3 -2.02 -16.59 24.32
CA ASP A 3 -2.32 -16.83 25.75
C ASP A 3 -1.74 -15.71 26.65
N TYR A 4 -0.57 -15.18 26.29
CA TYR A 4 0.03 -14.04 26.99
C TYR A 4 -0.78 -12.76 26.74
N ILE A 5 -1.19 -12.50 25.49
CA ILE A 5 -2.05 -11.34 25.18
C ILE A 5 -3.37 -11.42 25.96
N LYS A 6 -3.96 -12.62 26.07
CA LYS A 6 -5.16 -12.83 26.89
C LYS A 6 -4.90 -12.58 28.38
N SER A 7 -3.76 -13.01 28.92
CA SER A 7 -3.43 -12.81 30.34
C SER A 7 -3.22 -11.35 30.71
N LEU A 8 -2.84 -10.49 29.74
CA LEU A 8 -2.84 -9.04 29.89
C LEU A 8 -4.25 -8.42 29.96
N GLY A 9 -5.30 -9.17 29.62
CA GLY A 9 -6.69 -8.71 29.61
C GLY A 9 -7.12 -8.02 28.30
N ALA A 10 -6.32 -8.10 27.24
CA ALA A 10 -6.67 -7.50 25.95
C ALA A 10 -7.80 -8.28 25.24
N GLY A 11 -8.80 -7.56 24.73
CA GLY A 11 -9.89 -8.13 23.91
C GLY A 11 -9.67 -8.02 22.41
N TYR A 12 -8.71 -7.20 21.96
CA TYR A 12 -8.42 -6.99 20.55
C TYR A 12 -6.92 -6.85 20.29
N ILE A 13 -6.48 -7.34 19.13
CA ILE A 13 -5.15 -7.07 18.55
C ILE A 13 -5.35 -6.26 17.28
N TRP A 14 -4.68 -5.11 17.19
CA TRP A 14 -4.58 -4.37 15.93
C TRP A 14 -3.27 -4.73 15.24
N LEU A 15 -3.37 -5.28 14.04
CA LEU A 15 -2.22 -5.62 13.22
C LEU A 15 -1.87 -4.44 12.31
N ASN A 16 -0.58 -4.12 12.23
CA ASN A 16 -0.04 -3.37 11.10
C ASN A 16 -0.30 -4.14 9.78
N PRO A 17 -0.18 -3.49 8.60
CA PRO A 17 -0.43 -4.14 7.31
C PRO A 17 0.37 -5.42 7.13
N ILE A 18 -0.33 -6.52 6.87
CA ILE A 18 0.26 -7.82 6.50
C ILE A 18 0.00 -8.19 5.03
N TYR A 19 -0.57 -7.28 4.25
CA TYR A 19 -0.91 -7.51 2.85
C TYR A 19 0.32 -7.71 1.96
N GLU A 20 0.16 -8.29 0.78
CA GLU A 20 1.23 -8.38 -0.20
C GLU A 20 1.73 -6.97 -0.54
N SER A 21 3.03 -6.77 -0.36
CA SER A 21 3.69 -5.48 -0.44
C SER A 21 5.17 -5.68 -0.82
N PRO A 22 5.75 -4.80 -1.65
CA PRO A 22 7.19 -4.71 -1.86
C PRO A 22 7.98 -4.27 -0.62
N MET A 23 7.30 -3.90 0.48
CA MET A 23 7.87 -3.52 1.77
C MET A 23 8.75 -2.26 1.70
N ARG A 24 8.51 -1.34 0.77
CA ARG A 24 9.27 -0.07 0.67
C ARG A 24 8.88 0.92 1.77
N ASP A 25 7.71 0.73 2.37
CA ASP A 25 7.24 1.44 3.56
C ASP A 25 6.59 0.46 4.55
N MET A 26 7.34 -0.60 4.85
CA MET A 26 7.02 -1.53 5.93
C MET A 26 5.60 -2.15 5.85
N GLY A 27 5.06 -2.33 4.63
CA GLY A 27 3.75 -2.95 4.38
C GLY A 27 2.64 -1.96 4.00
N TYR A 28 2.86 -0.64 4.15
CA TYR A 28 1.87 0.37 3.77
C TYR A 28 1.81 0.60 2.24
N ASP A 29 2.82 0.15 1.49
CA ASP A 29 2.81 0.10 0.02
C ASP A 29 2.22 -1.21 -0.50
N ILE A 30 0.90 -1.34 -0.49
CA ILE A 30 0.17 -2.59 -0.83
C ILE A 30 0.12 -2.83 -2.34
N SER A 31 0.50 -4.03 -2.80
CA SER A 31 0.40 -4.47 -4.21
C SER A 31 -0.76 -5.43 -4.48
N ASP A 32 -1.26 -6.13 -3.47
CA ASP A 32 -2.47 -6.96 -3.54
C ASP A 32 -3.17 -6.95 -2.17
N TYR A 33 -4.41 -6.44 -2.12
CA TYR A 33 -5.21 -6.32 -0.90
C TYR A 33 -5.80 -7.65 -0.42
N GLU A 34 -5.79 -8.69 -1.25
CA GLU A 34 -6.44 -9.97 -0.96
C GLU A 34 -5.46 -11.08 -0.56
N LYS A 35 -4.16 -10.75 -0.49
CA LYS A 35 -3.10 -11.70 -0.12
C LYS A 35 -2.33 -11.23 1.09
N VAL A 36 -1.93 -12.19 1.92
CA VAL A 36 -0.91 -12.01 2.96
C VAL A 36 0.47 -11.97 2.31
N ASN A 37 1.34 -11.08 2.80
CA ASN A 37 2.73 -11.01 2.40
C ASN A 37 3.43 -12.33 2.72
N PRO A 38 4.17 -12.94 1.77
CA PRO A 38 4.90 -14.19 2.02
C PRO A 38 5.88 -14.12 3.20
N ARG A 39 6.34 -12.91 3.57
CA ARG A 39 7.18 -12.70 4.76
C ARG A 39 6.46 -13.01 6.07
N PHE A 40 5.14 -12.85 6.12
CA PHE A 40 4.32 -13.06 7.32
C PHE A 40 3.58 -14.40 7.31
N GLY A 41 3.61 -15.11 6.19
CA GLY A 41 2.98 -16.42 6.01
C GLY A 41 2.05 -16.44 4.81
N THR A 42 0.98 -17.19 4.94
CA THR A 42 -0.03 -17.44 3.91
C THR A 42 -1.42 -17.00 4.41
N MET A 43 -2.41 -17.01 3.53
CA MET A 43 -3.80 -16.82 3.95
C MET A 43 -4.26 -17.89 4.95
N ALA A 44 -3.76 -19.13 4.84
CA ALA A 44 -4.09 -20.19 5.79
C ALA A 44 -3.54 -19.92 7.19
N ASP A 45 -2.32 -19.35 7.28
CA ASP A 45 -1.75 -18.94 8.57
C ASP A 45 -2.56 -17.80 9.21
N PHE A 46 -3.08 -16.87 8.39
CA PHE A 46 -3.97 -15.82 8.87
C PHE A 46 -5.33 -16.37 9.34
N ASP A 47 -5.90 -17.34 8.62
CA ASP A 47 -7.12 -18.04 9.05
C ASP A 47 -6.91 -18.79 10.38
N GLU A 48 -5.75 -19.42 10.56
CA GLU A 48 -5.37 -20.05 11.84
C GLU A 48 -5.27 -19.03 12.97
N LEU A 49 -4.61 -17.88 12.74
CA LEU A 49 -4.54 -16.79 13.71
C LEU A 49 -5.93 -16.32 14.13
N LEU A 50 -6.85 -16.12 13.17
CA LEU A 50 -8.22 -15.72 13.45
C LEU A 50 -8.98 -16.77 14.28
N ALA A 51 -8.83 -18.05 13.94
CA ALA A 51 -9.46 -19.15 14.65
C ALA A 51 -8.94 -19.25 16.10
N GLU A 52 -7.63 -19.19 16.29
CA GLU A 52 -6.99 -19.28 17.61
C GLU A 52 -7.25 -18.05 18.50
N ALA A 53 -7.33 -16.85 17.92
CA ALA A 53 -7.71 -15.64 18.63
C ALA A 53 -9.16 -15.71 19.11
N ARG A 54 -10.08 -16.18 18.27
CA ARG A 54 -11.50 -16.34 18.63
C ARG A 54 -11.72 -17.30 19.80
N LYS A 55 -10.98 -18.40 19.86
CA LYS A 55 -11.03 -19.35 21.01
C LYS A 55 -10.70 -18.70 22.36
N ARG A 56 -10.05 -17.52 22.33
CA ARG A 56 -9.61 -16.77 23.51
C ARG A 56 -10.42 -15.48 23.71
N ASP A 57 -11.53 -15.30 22.98
CA ASP A 57 -12.32 -14.06 22.94
C ASP A 57 -11.45 -12.83 22.58
N ILE A 58 -10.50 -13.02 21.66
CA ILE A 58 -9.68 -11.94 21.10
C ILE A 58 -10.15 -11.65 19.67
N GLY A 59 -10.52 -10.40 19.41
CA GLY A 59 -10.76 -9.90 18.05
C GLY A 59 -9.47 -9.44 17.37
N ILE A 60 -9.43 -9.52 16.04
CA ILE A 60 -8.33 -8.97 15.23
C ILE A 60 -8.87 -7.79 14.42
N ILE A 61 -8.17 -6.66 14.46
CA ILE A 61 -8.45 -5.46 13.67
C ILE A 61 -7.31 -5.31 12.65
N MET A 62 -7.67 -5.09 11.39
CA MET A 62 -6.71 -4.85 10.31
C MET A 62 -6.52 -3.36 10.08
N ASP A 63 -5.28 -2.95 9.81
CA ASP A 63 -5.00 -1.60 9.30
C ASP A 63 -5.46 -1.47 7.84
N LEU A 64 -6.39 -0.56 7.56
CA LEU A 64 -6.98 -0.38 6.23
C LEU A 64 -6.31 0.79 5.49
N VAL A 65 -5.36 0.47 4.61
CA VAL A 65 -4.59 1.46 3.85
C VAL A 65 -5.22 1.71 2.48
N ILE A 66 -6.08 2.72 2.38
CA ILE A 66 -6.84 3.03 1.14
C ILE A 66 -6.53 4.40 0.54
N ASN A 67 -5.64 5.18 1.18
CA ASN A 67 -5.21 6.47 0.63
C ASN A 67 -4.28 6.31 -0.58
N HIS A 68 -3.53 5.20 -0.65
CA HIS A 68 -2.57 4.92 -1.72
C HIS A 68 -2.35 3.41 -1.87
N THR A 69 -1.78 3.02 -3.01
CA THR A 69 -1.29 1.66 -3.29
C THR A 69 0.18 1.73 -3.69
N SER A 70 0.86 0.58 -3.69
CA SER A 70 2.16 0.42 -4.33
C SER A 70 2.12 0.76 -5.81
N ILE A 71 3.24 1.22 -6.37
CA ILE A 71 3.46 1.30 -7.82
C ILE A 71 3.47 -0.08 -8.48
N ASP A 72 3.65 -1.14 -7.70
CA ASP A 72 3.60 -2.50 -8.18
C ASP A 72 2.16 -3.05 -8.30
N HIS A 73 1.16 -2.31 -7.80
CA HIS A 73 -0.25 -2.68 -7.85
C HIS A 73 -0.76 -2.76 -9.30
N PRO A 74 -1.58 -3.77 -9.67
CA PRO A 74 -2.11 -3.92 -11.02
C PRO A 74 -2.84 -2.67 -11.56
N TRP A 75 -3.59 -1.99 -10.69
CA TRP A 75 -4.28 -0.74 -11.03
C TRP A 75 -3.30 0.35 -11.47
N PHE A 76 -2.22 0.58 -10.71
CA PHE A 76 -1.24 1.60 -11.07
C PHE A 76 -0.54 1.26 -12.39
N LYS A 77 -0.09 0.01 -12.54
CA LYS A 77 0.53 -0.49 -13.77
C LYS A 77 -0.39 -0.33 -14.98
N SER A 78 -1.69 -0.58 -14.83
CA SER A 78 -2.67 -0.36 -15.90
C SER A 78 -2.87 1.12 -16.20
N ALA A 79 -3.03 1.95 -15.15
CA ALA A 79 -3.26 3.38 -15.27
C ALA A 79 -2.12 4.11 -15.97
N ILE A 80 -0.87 3.73 -15.69
CA ILE A 80 0.30 4.34 -16.36
C ILE A 80 0.42 3.88 -17.81
N LYS A 81 0.20 2.59 -18.10
CA LYS A 81 0.44 1.96 -19.41
C LYS A 81 -0.56 2.36 -20.49
N ASP A 82 -1.81 2.63 -20.13
CA ASP A 82 -2.85 2.97 -21.11
C ASP A 82 -3.63 4.22 -20.69
N PRO A 83 -3.57 5.32 -21.48
CA PRO A 83 -4.41 6.50 -21.26
C PRO A 83 -5.92 6.22 -21.25
N HIS A 84 -6.37 5.12 -21.84
CA HIS A 84 -7.76 4.67 -21.86
C HIS A 84 -8.07 3.57 -20.83
N SER A 85 -7.12 3.24 -19.96
CA SER A 85 -7.35 2.27 -18.89
C SER A 85 -8.55 2.68 -18.02
N PRO A 86 -9.42 1.74 -17.61
CA PRO A 86 -10.46 2.04 -16.64
C PRO A 86 -9.91 2.49 -15.28
N TYR A 87 -8.63 2.21 -15.01
CA TYR A 87 -7.93 2.61 -13.78
C TYR A 87 -7.21 3.95 -13.90
N ARG A 88 -7.27 4.63 -15.06
CA ARG A 88 -6.51 5.86 -15.33
C ARG A 88 -6.74 6.93 -14.27
N ASP A 89 -8.01 7.12 -13.86
CA ASP A 89 -8.43 8.14 -12.90
C ASP A 89 -8.42 7.66 -11.45
N TYR A 90 -7.97 6.43 -11.17
CA TYR A 90 -7.73 5.97 -9.79
C TYR A 90 -6.54 6.68 -9.14
N TYR A 91 -5.65 7.28 -9.95
CA TYR A 91 -4.43 7.93 -9.50
C TYR A 91 -4.35 9.39 -9.98
N ILE A 92 -3.61 10.21 -9.24
CA ILE A 92 -3.40 11.61 -9.62
C ILE A 92 -2.21 11.68 -10.58
N LEU A 93 -2.55 11.79 -11.87
CA LEU A 93 -1.60 11.94 -12.97
C LEU A 93 -1.66 13.37 -13.51
N ARG A 94 -0.52 14.07 -13.59
CA ARG A 94 -0.46 15.47 -14.03
C ARG A 94 0.78 15.76 -14.87
N LYS A 95 0.61 16.56 -15.91
CA LYS A 95 1.73 16.99 -16.76
C LYS A 95 2.60 17.99 -15.98
N GLY A 96 3.91 17.83 -16.08
CA GLY A 96 4.86 18.80 -15.54
C GLY A 96 4.78 20.16 -16.25
N LYS A 97 5.34 21.20 -15.62
CA LYS A 97 5.42 22.55 -16.17
C LYS A 97 6.88 22.91 -16.45
N ASP A 98 7.19 23.31 -17.68
CA ASP A 98 8.53 23.81 -18.09
C ASP A 98 9.69 22.87 -17.71
N GLY A 99 9.50 21.55 -17.85
CA GLY A 99 10.50 20.54 -17.50
C GLY A 99 10.58 20.20 -16.00
N SER A 100 9.77 20.86 -15.17
CA SER A 100 9.64 20.63 -13.73
C SER A 100 8.34 19.88 -13.36
N TYR A 101 8.15 19.59 -12.07
CA TYR A 101 6.91 19.00 -11.57
C TYR A 101 5.71 19.95 -11.70
N PRO A 102 4.46 19.44 -11.61
CA PRO A 102 3.26 20.26 -11.75
C PRO A 102 3.16 21.42 -10.75
N ASN A 103 3.68 21.23 -9.54
CA ASN A 103 3.81 22.26 -8.51
C ASN A 103 4.96 21.93 -7.53
N ASN A 104 5.14 22.74 -6.50
CA ASN A 104 6.19 22.60 -5.48
C ASN A 104 5.75 21.88 -4.20
N TRP A 105 4.66 21.10 -4.24
CA TRP A 105 4.21 20.34 -3.06
C TRP A 105 5.24 19.29 -2.63
N THR A 106 5.30 19.06 -1.32
CA THR A 106 6.28 18.16 -0.68
C THR A 106 5.58 16.99 0.01
N GLN A 107 6.26 15.85 0.08
CA GLN A 107 5.80 14.71 0.88
C GLN A 107 6.04 14.96 2.37
N VAL A 108 5.28 14.26 3.22
CA VAL A 108 5.49 14.27 4.69
C VAL A 108 6.89 13.77 5.06
N ILE A 109 7.42 12.81 4.31
CA ILE A 109 8.74 12.20 4.52
C ILE A 109 9.89 12.95 3.81
N GLY A 110 9.63 14.14 3.29
CA GLY A 110 10.59 14.95 2.53
C GLY A 110 10.66 14.62 1.04
N GLY A 111 11.16 15.58 0.25
CA GLY A 111 11.18 15.51 -1.22
C GLY A 111 9.86 15.97 -1.86
N SER A 112 9.82 15.96 -3.21
CA SER A 112 8.62 16.37 -3.95
C SER A 112 7.48 15.37 -3.81
N ALA A 113 6.25 15.85 -3.72
CA ALA A 113 5.03 15.01 -3.76
C ALA A 113 4.83 14.29 -5.10
N TRP A 114 5.58 14.67 -6.14
CA TRP A 114 5.50 14.10 -7.47
C TRP A 114 6.68 13.16 -7.75
N GLY A 115 6.38 11.98 -8.32
CA GLY A 115 7.35 11.13 -8.99
C GLY A 115 7.22 11.24 -10.51
N ARG A 116 8.26 10.80 -11.23
CA ARG A 116 8.18 10.66 -12.69
C ARG A 116 7.52 9.34 -13.05
N CYS A 117 6.62 9.35 -14.03
CA CYS A 117 6.05 8.10 -14.53
C CYS A 117 7.16 7.22 -15.15
N PRO A 118 7.16 5.89 -14.93
CA PRO A 118 8.24 5.00 -15.39
C PRO A 118 8.46 4.90 -16.92
N GLU A 119 7.71 5.61 -17.77
CA GLU A 119 7.84 5.57 -19.23
C GLU A 119 7.64 6.96 -19.86
N LYS A 120 8.00 7.11 -21.15
CA LYS A 120 7.82 8.33 -21.98
C LYS A 120 6.34 8.66 -22.28
N MET A 121 5.45 8.42 -21.34
CA MET A 121 4.02 8.69 -21.48
C MET A 121 3.69 10.10 -21.05
N THR A 122 2.64 10.64 -21.65
CA THR A 122 1.98 11.86 -21.17
C THR A 122 0.80 11.42 -20.29
N PRO A 123 0.67 11.93 -19.05
CA PRO A 123 1.51 12.93 -18.39
C PRO A 123 2.82 12.37 -17.82
N THR A 124 3.78 13.27 -17.60
CA THR A 124 5.16 12.97 -17.17
C THR A 124 5.33 12.83 -15.65
N SER A 125 4.28 13.07 -14.86
CA SER A 125 4.33 13.05 -13.39
C SER A 125 3.11 12.39 -12.78
N CYS A 126 3.35 11.62 -11.71
CA CYS A 126 2.34 10.86 -10.98
C CYS A 126 2.60 10.92 -9.47
N THR A 127 1.57 10.73 -8.67
CA THR A 127 1.71 10.54 -7.22
C THR A 127 1.38 9.10 -6.84
N CYS A 128 2.36 8.39 -6.29
CA CYS A 128 2.16 7.20 -5.46
C CYS A 128 3.01 7.37 -4.21
N PHE A 129 2.35 7.32 -3.06
CA PHE A 129 3.03 7.19 -1.78
C PHE A 129 3.36 5.70 -1.61
N PRO A 130 4.53 5.31 -1.09
CA PRO A 130 5.77 6.05 -0.87
C PRO A 130 6.81 5.61 -1.92
N LYS A 131 7.32 6.56 -2.69
CA LYS A 131 8.26 6.35 -3.82
C LYS A 131 7.59 5.80 -5.09
N ALA A 132 7.11 6.75 -5.90
CA ALA A 132 7.07 6.61 -7.35
C ALA A 132 8.46 6.78 -8.03
N ASN A 133 9.55 6.92 -7.26
CA ASN A 133 10.90 6.93 -7.82
C ASN A 133 11.48 5.52 -7.76
N PRO A 134 11.73 4.84 -8.90
CA PRO A 134 12.69 3.75 -8.91
C PRO A 134 14.03 4.33 -8.43
N ILE A 135 14.71 3.61 -7.54
CA ILE A 135 16.14 3.84 -7.29
C ILE A 135 16.88 3.56 -8.58
#